data_AF-A0AAD1H720-F1
#
_entry.id   AF-A0AAD1H720-F1
#
_cell.length_a   1.000
_cell.length_b   1.000
_cell.length_c   1.000
_cell.angle_alpha   90.00
_cell.angle_beta   90.00
_cell.angle_gamma   90.00
#
_symmetry.space_group_name_H-M   'P 1'
#
loop_
_entity.id
_entity.type
_entity.pdbx_description
1 polymer ?
#
loop_
_entity_poly.entity_id
_entity_poly.type
_entity_poly.pdbx_seq_one_letter_code
_entity_poly.pdbx_strand_id
1 'polypeptide(L)'
;MTVGGPLTGVKVIELAGIGPGPYAAMLLADMGAEVVRIERPGPSASGIPPELDVLRRNRRSVVIDLRDPRGAQTVQAMTAHADVLLEGFRPGVTERLGLGPADCWEVNPRLVYGRMTGWGQTGPLAHSAGHDIGYIALTGALGAIGRAGEGPVPPLNLLGDFGGGSTFLVIGVLAALLEAAQSGQGQVVDAAIVDGASSLTAALHGMMAAGGWKDRRGENLLDTGRPWYDTYQTADGQWMAVGAIEPKFYAEFASLLGLPDEIAALRDDPDGWPKLRSAIADAFASRSREEWATVFDGTDACVAPVLSLTEAAHHPHLAARDTFIDVGGVVQPAPAPRFSRTAVAHPKPPAAVGADAREVLADWGIDDAEGLIRDGVVHAG
;
A
#
# COMPACT_ATOMS: atom_id res chain seq x y z
N MET A 1 -3.63 28.04 5.62
CA MET A 1 -4.66 27.03 5.24
C MET A 1 -4.45 25.85 6.17
N THR A 2 -5.47 25.50 6.96
CA THR A 2 -5.36 24.50 8.03
C THR A 2 -5.02 23.13 7.43
N VAL A 3 -3.93 22.54 7.91
CA VAL A 3 -3.68 21.10 7.74
C VAL A 3 -4.89 20.38 8.35
N GLY A 4 -5.61 19.64 7.53
CA GLY A 4 -6.83 18.93 7.93
C GLY A 4 -6.60 17.43 7.93
N GLY A 5 -7.19 16.73 8.89
CA GLY A 5 -7.09 15.28 9.00
C GLY A 5 -7.00 14.81 10.46
N PRO A 6 -7.24 13.52 10.72
CA PRO A 6 -7.25 12.97 12.08
C PRO A 6 -5.88 12.98 12.78
N LEU A 7 -4.77 13.09 12.04
CA LEU A 7 -3.41 13.13 12.58
C LEU A 7 -2.83 14.54 12.68
N THR A 8 -3.68 15.58 12.61
CA THR A 8 -3.25 16.96 12.80
C THR A 8 -2.54 17.11 14.16
N GLY A 9 -1.30 17.59 14.13
CA GLY A 9 -0.45 17.76 15.31
C GLY A 9 0.51 16.60 15.58
N VAL A 10 0.41 15.48 14.84
CA VAL A 10 1.38 14.38 14.91
C VAL A 10 2.59 14.73 14.04
N LYS A 11 3.80 14.67 14.61
CA LYS A 11 5.07 14.93 13.94
C LYS A 11 5.80 13.61 13.65
N VAL A 12 6.18 13.38 12.39
CA VAL A 12 6.80 12.14 11.93
C VAL A 12 8.12 12.43 11.23
N ILE A 13 9.18 11.75 11.66
CA ILE A 13 10.45 11.68 10.93
C ILE A 13 10.45 10.40 10.10
N GLU A 14 10.70 10.50 8.81
CA GLU A 14 10.92 9.36 7.93
C GLU A 14 12.38 9.35 7.47
N LEU A 15 13.13 8.30 7.79
CA LEU A 15 14.42 8.05 7.18
C LEU A 15 14.23 7.43 5.80
N ALA A 16 14.70 8.11 4.76
CA ALA A 16 14.41 7.75 3.37
C ALA A 16 14.73 6.28 3.05
N GLY A 17 13.70 5.58 2.61
CA GLY A 17 13.74 4.24 2.01
C GLY A 17 12.99 4.19 0.67
N ILE A 18 12.70 2.98 0.21
CA ILE A 18 11.93 2.68 -1.00
C ILE A 18 10.67 1.86 -0.65
N GLY A 19 9.73 1.78 -1.59
CA GLY A 19 8.57 0.88 -1.53
C GLY A 19 7.67 1.13 -0.31
N PRO A 20 7.65 0.23 0.69
CA PRO A 20 6.66 0.24 1.76
C PRO A 20 6.80 1.40 2.77
N GLY A 21 8.03 1.80 3.10
CA GLY A 21 8.26 2.91 4.04
C GLY A 21 7.69 4.24 3.53
N PRO A 22 8.04 4.66 2.30
CA PRO A 22 7.48 5.84 1.66
C PRO A 22 5.95 5.82 1.52
N TYR A 23 5.35 4.66 1.22
CA TYR A 23 3.89 4.56 1.12
C TYR A 23 3.23 4.72 2.50
N ALA A 24 3.76 4.10 3.55
CA ALA A 24 3.27 4.31 4.92
C ALA A 24 3.37 5.78 5.36
N ALA A 25 4.50 6.43 5.09
CA ALA A 25 4.70 7.85 5.38
C ALA A 25 3.73 8.75 4.59
N MET A 26 3.44 8.41 3.33
CA MET A 26 2.43 9.10 2.52
C MET A 26 1.04 9.02 3.17
N LEU A 27 0.63 7.83 3.63
CA LEU A 27 -0.68 7.64 4.27
C LEU A 27 -0.80 8.45 5.57
N LEU A 28 0.26 8.54 6.38
CA LEU A 28 0.27 9.38 7.58
C LEU A 28 0.17 10.87 7.22
N ALA A 29 0.93 11.32 6.22
CA ALA A 29 0.89 12.71 5.74
C ALA A 29 -0.48 13.09 5.16
N ASP A 30 -1.09 12.19 4.37
CA ASP A 30 -2.44 12.33 3.82
C ASP A 30 -3.50 12.44 4.93
N MET A 31 -3.29 11.77 6.06
CA MET A 31 -4.15 11.88 7.25
C MET A 31 -3.86 13.13 8.11
N GLY A 32 -2.96 14.02 7.66
CA GLY A 32 -2.68 15.30 8.28
C GLY A 32 -1.49 15.33 9.24
N ALA A 33 -0.70 14.26 9.32
CA ALA A 33 0.55 14.28 10.07
C ALA A 33 1.58 15.19 9.39
N GLU A 34 2.40 15.87 10.18
CA GLU A 34 3.54 16.61 9.69
C GLU A 34 4.71 15.65 9.49
N VAL A 35 4.95 15.25 8.23
CA VAL A 35 6.01 14.29 7.90
C VAL A 35 7.20 14.99 7.29
N VAL A 36 8.36 14.83 7.91
CA VAL A 36 9.67 15.25 7.39
C VAL A 36 10.43 14.03 6.91
N ARG A 37 10.77 14.04 5.62
CA ARG A 37 11.60 13.02 5.00
C ARG A 37 13.07 13.43 5.04
N ILE A 38 13.88 12.64 5.75
CA ILE A 38 15.34 12.77 5.78
C ILE A 38 15.92 11.99 4.58
N GLU A 39 16.31 12.71 3.55
CA GLU A 39 16.93 12.19 2.35
C GLU A 39 18.43 11.96 2.54
N ARG A 40 18.97 10.99 1.79
CA ARG A 40 20.43 10.78 1.70
C ARG A 40 21.00 11.62 0.56
N PRO A 41 22.26 12.09 0.66
CA PRO A 41 22.92 12.70 -0.47
C PRO A 41 23.01 11.74 -1.66
N GLY A 42 22.63 12.21 -2.86
CA GLY A 42 22.68 11.44 -4.11
C GLY A 42 21.33 11.28 -4.81
N PRO A 43 21.28 10.48 -5.89
CA PRO A 43 20.06 10.27 -6.67
C PRO A 43 19.00 9.45 -5.90
N SER A 44 17.72 9.69 -6.20
CA SER A 44 16.61 8.91 -5.65
C SER A 44 16.73 7.44 -6.03
N ALA A 45 16.45 6.56 -5.07
CA ALA A 45 16.44 5.11 -5.28
C ALA A 45 15.13 4.59 -5.92
N SER A 46 14.09 5.42 -6.07
CA SER A 46 12.80 4.99 -6.63
C SER A 46 12.79 4.86 -8.16
N GLY A 47 13.76 5.46 -8.85
CA GLY A 47 13.78 5.53 -10.32
C GLY A 47 12.72 6.47 -10.91
N ILE A 48 11.94 7.15 -10.06
CA ILE A 48 10.95 8.16 -10.43
C ILE A 48 11.54 9.54 -10.12
N PRO A 49 11.43 10.53 -11.03
CA PRO A 49 11.82 11.90 -10.72
C PRO A 49 11.14 12.37 -9.43
N PRO A 50 11.88 12.96 -8.46
CA PRO A 50 11.34 13.28 -7.14
C PRO A 50 10.07 14.14 -7.14
N GLU A 51 9.91 15.00 -8.14
CA GLU A 51 8.76 15.87 -8.38
C GLU A 51 7.52 15.14 -8.94
N LEU A 52 7.70 13.95 -9.51
CA LEU A 52 6.63 13.07 -10.02
C LEU A 52 6.34 11.88 -9.11
N ASP A 53 7.17 11.66 -8.08
CA ASP A 53 7.00 10.56 -7.13
C ASP A 53 5.86 10.87 -6.17
N VAL A 54 4.65 10.45 -6.54
CA VAL A 54 3.40 10.69 -5.80
C VAL A 54 3.46 10.21 -4.35
N LEU A 55 4.30 9.22 -4.03
CA LEU A 55 4.48 8.79 -2.66
C LEU A 55 5.03 9.93 -1.80
N ARG A 56 5.79 10.86 -2.38
CA ARG A 56 6.42 12.03 -1.72
C ARG A 56 5.48 13.21 -1.47
N ARG A 57 4.21 13.14 -1.91
CA ARG A 57 3.22 14.20 -1.70
C ARG A 57 3.00 14.50 -0.21
N ASN A 58 2.53 15.71 0.11
CA ASN A 58 2.28 16.19 1.49
C ASN A 58 3.49 16.22 2.45
N ARG A 59 4.69 15.83 2.01
CA ARG A 59 5.89 15.75 2.87
C ARG A 59 6.85 16.90 2.62
N ARG A 60 7.55 17.31 3.67
CA ARG A 60 8.73 18.18 3.59
C ARG A 60 9.99 17.35 3.45
N SER A 61 11.01 17.88 2.79
CA SER A 61 12.26 17.17 2.52
C SER A 61 13.48 17.94 2.99
N VAL A 62 14.37 17.25 3.69
CA VAL A 62 15.71 17.75 4.05
C VAL A 62 16.74 16.67 3.72
N VAL A 63 17.87 17.05 3.14
CA VAL A 63 18.98 16.12 2.87
C VAL A 63 19.98 16.23 4.02
N ILE A 64 20.25 15.13 4.71
CA ILE A 64 21.22 15.07 5.81
C ILE A 64 22.16 13.89 5.58
N ASP A 65 23.48 14.13 5.58
CA ASP A 65 24.45 13.03 5.51
C ASP A 65 24.57 12.33 6.87
N LEU A 66 23.84 11.22 7.03
CA LEU A 66 23.88 10.41 8.24
C LEU A 66 25.24 9.71 8.49
N ARG A 67 26.17 9.74 7.53
CA ARG A 67 27.53 9.23 7.73
C ARG A 67 28.42 10.21 8.48
N ASP A 68 28.09 11.50 8.46
CA ASP A 68 28.68 12.49 9.36
C ASP A 68 27.99 12.36 10.72
N PRO A 69 28.72 12.14 11.84
CA PRO A 69 28.13 12.06 13.17
C PRO A 69 27.25 13.26 13.53
N ARG A 70 27.55 14.45 13.00
CA ARG A 70 26.74 15.66 13.20
C ARG A 70 25.37 15.55 12.52
N GLY A 71 25.29 14.84 11.40
CA GLY A 71 24.03 14.56 10.71
C GLY A 71 23.13 13.64 11.52
N ALA A 72 23.69 12.56 12.07
CA ALA A 72 22.96 11.68 12.98
C ALA A 72 22.51 12.41 14.26
N GLN A 73 23.38 13.22 14.87
CA GLN A 73 23.04 14.06 16.03
C GLN A 73 21.92 15.06 15.72
N THR A 74 21.92 15.63 14.51
CA THR A 74 20.84 16.54 14.07
C THR A 74 19.51 15.81 14.02
N VAL A 75 19.46 14.61 13.43
CA VAL A 75 18.23 13.80 13.42
C VAL A 75 17.81 13.38 14.83
N GLN A 76 18.76 13.00 15.69
CA GLN A 76 18.47 12.68 17.10
C GLN A 76 17.88 13.89 17.84
N ALA A 77 18.39 15.11 17.60
CA ALA A 77 17.82 16.32 18.16
C ALA A 77 16.40 16.58 17.64
N MET A 78 16.15 16.39 16.34
CA MET A 78 14.79 16.47 15.77
C MET A 78 13.84 15.46 16.42
N THR A 79 14.32 14.25 16.77
CA THR A 79 13.54 13.21 17.44
C THR A 79 12.99 13.65 18.80
N ALA A 80 13.62 14.61 19.48
CA ALA A 80 13.11 15.21 20.71
C ALA A 80 11.72 15.88 20.53
N HIS A 81 11.37 16.22 19.29
CA HIS A 81 10.11 16.85 18.91
C HIS A 81 9.20 15.93 18.06
N ALA A 82 9.59 14.69 17.82
CA ALA A 82 8.83 13.74 17.01
C ALA A 82 7.84 12.93 17.87
N ASP A 83 6.72 12.53 17.29
CA ASP A 83 5.85 11.48 17.85
C ASP A 83 6.21 10.10 17.26
N VAL A 84 6.67 10.08 16.01
CA VAL A 84 7.01 8.87 15.27
C VAL A 84 8.34 9.03 14.54
N LEU A 85 9.18 8.00 14.55
CA LEU A 85 10.28 7.83 13.61
C LEU A 85 10.05 6.55 12.79
N LEU A 86 10.14 6.65 11.47
CA LEU A 86 10.02 5.52 10.54
C LEU A 86 11.35 5.24 9.85
N GLU A 87 11.74 3.98 9.81
CA GLU A 87 12.95 3.53 9.11
C GLU A 87 12.73 2.16 8.45
N GLY A 88 13.45 1.90 7.35
CA GLY A 88 13.40 0.62 6.63
C GLY A 88 14.77 0.06 6.29
N PHE A 89 15.77 0.33 7.13
CA PHE A 89 17.11 -0.20 6.97
C PHE A 89 17.19 -1.67 7.43
N ARG A 90 18.30 -2.32 7.08
CA ARG A 90 18.60 -3.64 7.60
C ARG A 90 18.80 -3.59 9.12
N PRO A 91 18.47 -4.66 9.86
CA PRO A 91 18.66 -4.70 11.31
C PRO A 91 20.08 -4.31 11.73
N GLY A 92 20.19 -3.46 12.74
CA GLY A 92 21.46 -2.96 13.28
C GLY A 92 22.03 -1.73 12.56
N VAL A 93 21.44 -1.25 11.46
CA VAL A 93 21.97 -0.07 10.74
C VAL A 93 21.77 1.20 11.55
N THR A 94 20.55 1.47 12.03
CA THR A 94 20.23 2.69 12.78
C THR A 94 20.98 2.75 14.11
N GLU A 95 21.20 1.62 14.76
CA GLU A 95 22.02 1.51 15.97
C GLU A 95 23.47 1.92 15.70
N ARG A 96 24.07 1.49 14.58
CA ARG A 96 25.42 1.92 14.20
C ARG A 96 25.51 3.41 13.88
N LEU A 97 24.40 4.04 13.50
CA LEU A 97 24.31 5.47 13.27
C LEU A 97 24.03 6.28 14.55
N GLY A 98 23.77 5.63 15.69
CA GLY A 98 23.32 6.31 16.93
C GLY A 98 21.88 6.82 16.84
N LEU A 99 21.08 6.22 15.96
CA LEU A 99 19.66 6.52 15.74
C LEU A 99 18.78 5.31 16.06
N GLY A 100 19.28 4.35 16.85
CA GLY A 100 18.47 3.21 17.27
C GLY A 100 17.35 3.63 18.22
N PRO A 101 16.37 2.75 18.49
CA PRO A 101 15.27 3.04 19.43
C PRO A 101 15.77 3.45 20.81
N ALA A 102 16.79 2.77 21.33
CA ALA A 102 17.39 3.10 22.63
C ALA A 102 17.97 4.52 22.64
N ASP A 103 18.79 4.88 21.63
CA ASP A 103 19.41 6.21 21.49
C ASP A 103 18.34 7.31 21.33
N CYS A 104 17.25 7.01 20.62
CA CYS A 104 16.14 7.93 20.41
C CYS A 104 15.30 8.13 21.68
N TRP A 105 15.11 7.08 22.49
CA TRP A 105 14.35 7.18 23.74
C TRP A 105 15.11 7.90 24.86
N GLU A 106 16.45 8.04 24.76
CA GLU A 106 17.22 8.90 25.67
C GLU A 106 16.76 10.37 25.58
N VAL A 107 16.39 10.83 24.40
CA VAL A 107 15.91 12.21 24.17
C VAL A 107 14.38 12.31 24.13
N ASN A 108 13.68 11.21 23.81
CA ASN A 108 12.23 11.18 23.74
C ASN A 108 11.65 9.81 24.13
N PRO A 109 11.35 9.57 25.43
CA PRO A 109 10.80 8.30 25.90
C PRO A 109 9.41 7.95 25.33
N ARG A 110 8.71 8.91 24.71
CA ARG A 110 7.36 8.75 24.15
C ARG A 110 7.36 8.33 22.68
N LEU A 111 8.53 8.33 22.02
CA LEU A 111 8.63 8.13 20.59
C LEU A 111 8.17 6.73 20.16
N VAL A 112 7.22 6.68 19.22
CA VAL A 112 6.90 5.46 18.49
C VAL A 112 7.95 5.24 17.41
N TYR A 113 8.63 4.09 17.45
CA TYR A 113 9.71 3.76 16.52
C TYR A 113 9.25 2.67 15.54
N GLY A 114 8.89 3.06 14.32
CA GLY A 114 8.41 2.16 13.27
C GLY A 114 9.53 1.61 12.40
N ARG A 115 9.60 0.28 12.29
CA ARG A 115 10.56 -0.43 11.44
C ARG A 115 9.85 -1.16 10.31
N MET A 116 10.18 -0.81 9.08
CA MET A 116 9.64 -1.42 7.87
C MET A 116 10.67 -2.33 7.23
N THR A 117 10.59 -3.64 7.49
CA THR A 117 11.52 -4.60 6.90
C THR A 117 10.79 -5.70 6.16
N GLY A 118 11.50 -6.37 5.26
CA GLY A 118 10.95 -7.52 4.56
C GLY A 118 10.80 -8.76 5.45
N TRP A 119 11.88 -9.10 6.15
CA TRP A 119 12.02 -10.35 6.90
C TRP A 119 11.79 -10.21 8.41
N GLY A 120 11.66 -8.98 8.94
CA GLY A 120 11.61 -8.68 10.37
C GLY A 120 12.98 -8.36 10.97
N GLN A 121 13.00 -7.86 12.22
CA GLN A 121 14.26 -7.60 12.94
C GLN A 121 14.96 -8.88 13.43
N THR A 122 14.26 -10.02 13.43
CA THR A 122 14.77 -11.31 13.93
C THR A 122 14.52 -12.45 12.93
N GLY A 123 15.10 -13.62 13.19
CA GLY A 123 14.99 -14.80 12.34
C GLY A 123 16.16 -14.97 11.36
N PRO A 124 16.27 -16.14 10.70
CA PRO A 124 17.44 -16.52 9.91
C PRO A 124 17.64 -15.66 8.66
N LEU A 125 16.60 -14.97 8.19
CA LEU A 125 16.65 -14.10 7.01
C LEU A 125 16.75 -12.61 7.34
N ALA A 126 16.78 -12.21 8.61
CA ALA A 126 16.75 -10.80 9.04
C ALA A 126 17.84 -9.93 8.37
N HIS A 127 19.02 -10.50 8.10
CA HIS A 127 20.13 -9.80 7.45
C HIS A 127 20.25 -10.06 5.94
N SER A 128 19.41 -10.94 5.39
CA SER A 128 19.39 -11.29 3.97
C SER A 128 18.76 -10.17 3.14
N ALA A 129 19.26 -10.00 1.92
CA ALA A 129 18.57 -9.18 0.95
C ALA A 129 17.23 -9.83 0.58
N GLY A 130 16.24 -9.02 0.24
CA GLY A 130 14.95 -9.47 -0.26
C GLY A 130 14.31 -8.36 -1.07
N HIS A 131 13.23 -8.73 -1.76
CA HIS A 131 12.37 -7.81 -2.47
C HIS A 131 10.93 -8.33 -2.30
N ASP A 132 9.93 -7.48 -2.51
CA ASP A 132 8.50 -7.78 -2.42
C ASP A 132 8.14 -9.24 -2.77
N ILE A 133 8.43 -9.66 -4.01
CA ILE A 133 8.12 -11.00 -4.53
C ILE A 133 8.71 -12.15 -3.68
N GLY A 134 9.90 -11.95 -3.10
CA GLY A 134 10.56 -12.94 -2.26
C GLY A 134 9.86 -13.11 -0.90
N TYR A 135 9.37 -12.00 -0.33
CA TYR A 135 8.64 -12.02 0.94
C TYR A 135 7.32 -12.79 0.78
N ILE A 136 6.54 -12.47 -0.26
CA ILE A 136 5.26 -13.14 -0.53
C ILE A 136 5.43 -14.59 -1.04
N ALA A 137 6.60 -14.94 -1.58
CA ALA A 137 6.92 -16.32 -1.95
C ALA A 137 7.06 -17.21 -0.71
N LEU A 138 7.81 -16.77 0.31
CA LEU A 138 8.04 -17.60 1.51
C LEU A 138 6.84 -17.73 2.43
N THR A 139 5.87 -16.82 2.35
CA THR A 139 4.61 -16.92 3.11
C THR A 139 3.59 -17.85 2.45
N GLY A 140 3.87 -18.33 1.23
CA GLY A 140 2.91 -19.10 0.43
C GLY A 140 1.85 -18.24 -0.28
N ALA A 141 1.79 -16.94 0.02
CA ALA A 141 0.79 -16.04 -0.56
C ALA A 141 0.93 -15.92 -2.09
N LEU A 142 2.15 -15.82 -2.62
CA LEU A 142 2.40 -15.87 -4.07
C LEU A 142 1.95 -17.21 -4.67
N GLY A 143 2.19 -18.30 -3.93
CA GLY A 143 1.82 -19.66 -4.34
C GLY A 143 0.32 -19.85 -4.58
N ALA A 144 -0.53 -18.98 -4.00
CA ALA A 144 -1.98 -19.00 -4.16
C ALA A 144 -2.51 -18.17 -5.34
N ILE A 145 -1.65 -17.41 -6.05
CA ILE A 145 -2.08 -16.46 -7.09
C ILE A 145 -1.69 -16.95 -8.48
N GLY A 146 -2.68 -17.12 -9.36
CA GLY A 146 -2.47 -17.52 -10.75
C GLY A 146 -3.48 -18.56 -11.24
N ARG A 147 -3.37 -18.96 -12.51
CA ARG A 147 -4.23 -19.96 -13.13
C ARG A 147 -3.80 -21.38 -12.76
N ALA A 148 -4.75 -22.32 -12.84
CA ALA A 148 -4.45 -23.74 -12.75
C ALA A 148 -3.47 -24.16 -13.87
N GLY A 149 -2.42 -24.91 -13.52
CA GLY A 149 -1.42 -25.39 -14.47
C GLY A 149 -0.38 -24.34 -14.93
N GLU A 150 -0.51 -23.08 -14.52
CA GLU A 150 0.44 -22.01 -14.84
C GLU A 150 1.34 -21.65 -13.64
N GLY A 151 2.40 -20.89 -13.92
CA GLY A 151 3.27 -20.34 -12.87
C GLY A 151 2.53 -19.32 -11.99
N PRO A 152 2.96 -19.12 -10.72
CA PRO A 152 2.43 -18.05 -9.89
C PRO A 152 2.59 -16.67 -10.55
N VAL A 153 1.59 -15.80 -10.38
CA VAL A 153 1.59 -14.45 -10.96
C VAL A 153 1.95 -13.42 -9.88
N PRO A 154 3.05 -12.66 -10.03
CA PRO A 154 3.40 -11.60 -9.09
C PRO A 154 2.31 -10.50 -9.08
N PRO A 155 1.66 -10.22 -7.94
CA PRO A 155 0.56 -9.26 -7.83
C PRO A 155 1.08 -7.81 -7.71
N LEU A 156 1.98 -7.42 -8.61
CA LEU A 156 2.78 -6.19 -8.50
C LEU A 156 3.50 -6.17 -7.12
N ASN A 157 3.68 -5.00 -6.53
CA ASN A 157 4.13 -4.83 -5.13
C ASN A 157 2.96 -4.58 -4.16
N LEU A 158 1.70 -4.78 -4.62
CA LEU A 158 0.51 -4.43 -3.84
C LEU A 158 0.30 -5.38 -2.65
N LEU A 159 0.64 -6.66 -2.81
CA LEU A 159 0.41 -7.66 -1.77
C LEU A 159 1.47 -7.60 -0.66
N GLY A 160 2.76 -7.56 -1.03
CA GLY A 160 3.86 -7.56 -0.07
C GLY A 160 4.09 -6.17 0.50
N ASP A 161 4.72 -5.29 -0.26
CA ASP A 161 5.14 -3.96 0.22
C ASP A 161 3.96 -3.14 0.78
N PHE A 162 2.85 -3.03 0.04
CA PHE A 162 1.75 -2.15 0.45
C PHE A 162 0.76 -2.84 1.40
N GLY A 163 0.27 -4.01 1.02
CA GLY A 163 -0.67 -4.80 1.83
C GLY A 163 -0.04 -5.38 3.08
N GLY A 164 1.06 -6.13 2.94
CA GLY A 164 1.74 -6.78 4.06
C GLY A 164 2.67 -5.86 4.86
N GLY A 165 3.33 -4.91 4.22
CA GLY A 165 4.24 -3.97 4.90
C GLY A 165 3.52 -2.72 5.41
N SER A 166 3.28 -1.80 4.48
CA SER A 166 2.85 -0.42 4.77
C SER A 166 1.59 -0.35 5.63
N THR A 167 0.59 -1.17 5.28
CA THR A 167 -0.70 -1.20 5.99
C THR A 167 -0.50 -1.61 7.46
N PHE A 168 0.29 -2.66 7.71
CA PHE A 168 0.55 -3.14 9.07
C PHE A 168 1.46 -2.19 9.86
N LEU A 169 2.39 -1.50 9.21
CA LEU A 169 3.14 -0.42 9.87
C LEU A 169 2.25 0.74 10.28
N VAL A 170 1.37 1.22 9.39
CA VAL A 170 0.43 2.30 9.73
C VAL A 170 -0.49 1.87 10.88
N ILE A 171 -1.05 0.66 10.83
CA ILE A 171 -1.86 0.11 11.93
C ILE A 171 -1.07 0.09 13.24
N GLY A 172 0.16 -0.45 13.22
CA GLY A 172 1.01 -0.54 14.39
C GLY A 172 1.39 0.83 14.96
N VAL A 173 1.72 1.79 14.10
CA VAL A 173 2.04 3.18 14.48
C VAL A 173 0.82 3.86 15.12
N LEU A 174 -0.37 3.75 14.51
CA LEU A 174 -1.59 4.32 15.08
C LEU A 174 -1.92 3.71 16.44
N ALA A 175 -1.79 2.39 16.58
CA ALA A 175 -1.99 1.69 17.86
C ALA A 175 -0.97 2.13 18.91
N ALA A 176 0.31 2.24 18.54
CA ALA A 176 1.38 2.66 19.42
C ALA A 176 1.25 4.13 19.84
N LEU A 177 0.77 5.02 18.95
CA LEU A 177 0.47 6.42 19.28
C LEU A 177 -0.65 6.51 20.33
N LEU A 178 -1.71 5.69 20.19
CA LEU A 178 -2.80 5.63 21.16
C LEU A 178 -2.35 5.07 22.51
N GLU A 179 -1.43 4.11 22.51
CA GLU A 179 -0.80 3.56 23.71
C GLU A 179 0.07 4.63 24.39
N ALA A 180 1.00 5.24 23.64
CA ALA A 180 1.91 6.27 24.14
C ALA A 180 1.20 7.54 24.64
N ALA A 181 0.00 7.83 24.11
CA ALA A 181 -0.85 8.90 24.62
C ALA A 181 -1.34 8.63 26.06
N GLN A 182 -1.51 7.36 26.43
CA GLN A 182 -2.01 6.93 27.75
C GLN A 182 -0.87 6.61 28.72
N SER A 183 0.12 5.85 28.27
CA SER A 183 1.25 5.38 29.09
C SER A 183 2.35 6.43 29.25
N GLY A 184 2.45 7.35 28.28
CA GLY A 184 3.60 8.24 28.17
C GLY A 184 4.89 7.50 27.81
N GLN A 185 4.82 6.31 27.22
CA GLN A 185 5.97 5.53 26.77
C GLN A 185 5.78 5.14 25.30
N GLY A 186 6.83 5.29 24.51
CA GLY A 186 6.87 4.82 23.14
C GLY A 186 7.19 3.32 23.06
N GLN A 187 7.11 2.77 21.86
CA GLN A 187 7.49 1.38 21.61
C GLN A 187 7.98 1.19 20.17
N VAL A 188 8.69 0.08 19.95
CA VAL A 188 9.07 -0.35 18.61
C VAL A 188 7.88 -1.06 17.95
N VAL A 189 7.56 -0.66 16.73
CA VAL A 189 6.67 -1.38 15.82
C VAL A 189 7.55 -2.07 14.79
N ASP A 190 7.82 -3.37 14.98
CA ASP A 190 8.49 -4.21 13.98
C ASP A 190 7.46 -4.70 12.96
N ALA A 191 7.34 -4.00 11.84
CA ALA A 191 6.42 -4.33 10.75
C ALA A 191 7.19 -5.07 9.65
N ALA A 192 7.18 -6.39 9.72
CA ALA A 192 7.75 -7.27 8.71
C ALA A 192 6.74 -7.56 7.59
N ILE A 193 7.15 -7.44 6.32
CA ILE A 193 6.28 -7.78 5.18
C ILE A 193 5.84 -9.25 5.26
N VAL A 194 6.71 -10.17 5.68
CA VAL A 194 6.35 -11.58 5.83
C VAL A 194 5.22 -11.81 6.85
N ASP A 195 5.18 -11.04 7.94
CA ASP A 195 4.13 -11.17 8.95
C ASP A 195 2.80 -10.66 8.41
N GLY A 196 2.81 -9.47 7.80
CA GLY A 196 1.59 -8.90 7.22
C GLY A 196 1.08 -9.68 6.01
N ALA A 197 1.95 -10.14 5.11
CA ALA A 197 1.56 -10.98 3.98
C ALA A 197 0.97 -12.33 4.43
N SER A 198 1.51 -12.93 5.50
CA SER A 198 0.92 -14.12 6.12
C SER A 198 -0.41 -13.81 6.81
N SER A 199 -0.53 -12.64 7.44
CA SER A 199 -1.80 -12.20 8.04
C SER A 199 -2.92 -12.08 7.00
N LEU A 200 -2.62 -11.61 5.79
CA LEU A 200 -3.58 -11.49 4.69
C LEU A 200 -4.12 -12.85 4.19
N THR A 201 -3.43 -13.97 4.44
CA THR A 201 -3.90 -15.32 4.06
C THR A 201 -4.74 -16.00 5.15
N ALA A 202 -5.01 -15.36 6.28
CA ALA A 202 -5.66 -15.98 7.44
C ALA A 202 -7.00 -16.69 7.11
N ALA A 203 -7.84 -16.07 6.27
CA ALA A 203 -9.11 -16.69 5.85
C ALA A 203 -8.90 -17.98 5.04
N LEU A 204 -7.83 -18.06 4.23
CA LEU A 204 -7.48 -19.25 3.46
C LEU A 204 -7.12 -20.41 4.38
N HIS A 205 -6.36 -20.15 5.45
CA HIS A 205 -6.04 -21.16 6.47
C HIS A 205 -7.31 -21.72 7.13
N GLY A 206 -8.28 -20.86 7.46
CA GLY A 206 -9.58 -21.29 7.98
C GLY A 206 -10.36 -22.14 6.98
N MET A 207 -10.43 -21.72 5.71
CA MET A 207 -11.12 -22.48 4.66
C MET A 207 -10.45 -23.82 4.36
N MET A 208 -9.11 -23.90 4.39
CA MET A 208 -8.39 -25.16 4.26
C MET A 208 -8.70 -26.11 5.42
N ALA A 209 -8.68 -25.61 6.66
CA ALA A 209 -9.04 -26.40 7.84
C ALA A 209 -10.50 -26.91 7.79
N ALA A 210 -11.40 -26.12 7.19
CA ALA A 210 -12.79 -26.50 6.96
C ALA A 210 -13.01 -27.41 5.73
N GLY A 211 -11.95 -27.73 4.97
CA GLY A 211 -12.03 -28.52 3.73
C GLY A 211 -12.63 -27.78 2.53
N GLY A 212 -12.92 -26.47 2.66
CA GLY A 212 -13.47 -25.62 1.61
C GLY A 212 -12.43 -25.03 0.66
N TRP A 213 -11.14 -25.17 0.98
CA TRP A 213 -10.02 -24.72 0.15
C TRP A 213 -8.98 -25.84 -0.01
N LYS A 214 -8.43 -25.95 -1.22
CA LYS A 214 -7.33 -26.85 -1.55
C LYS A 214 -6.09 -26.03 -1.83
N ASP A 215 -4.95 -26.49 -1.35
CA ASP A 215 -3.64 -25.86 -1.60
C ASP A 215 -3.16 -26.11 -3.04
N ARG A 216 -3.94 -25.63 -4.01
CA ARG A 216 -3.73 -25.66 -5.46
C ARG A 216 -4.46 -24.47 -6.08
N ARG A 217 -3.76 -23.71 -6.94
CA ARG A 217 -4.32 -22.55 -7.64
C ARG A 217 -5.36 -22.94 -8.68
N GLY A 218 -6.36 -22.09 -8.89
CA GLY A 218 -7.33 -22.23 -9.96
C GLY A 218 -8.39 -23.31 -9.71
N GLU A 219 -8.53 -23.80 -8.48
CA GLU A 219 -9.51 -24.83 -8.10
C GLU A 219 -10.52 -24.35 -7.04
N ASN A 220 -10.28 -23.20 -6.43
CA ASN A 220 -11.01 -22.69 -5.28
C ASN A 220 -12.05 -21.64 -5.68
N LEU A 221 -12.80 -21.16 -4.69
CA LEU A 221 -13.88 -20.20 -4.90
C LEU A 221 -13.39 -18.83 -5.40
N LEU A 222 -12.24 -18.36 -4.89
CA LEU A 222 -11.76 -16.99 -5.09
C LEU A 222 -10.49 -16.87 -5.94
N ASP A 223 -10.08 -17.95 -6.62
CA ASP A 223 -8.82 -18.04 -7.35
C ASP A 223 -9.00 -18.52 -8.80
N THR A 224 -10.16 -18.25 -9.42
CA THR A 224 -10.58 -18.65 -10.78
C THR A 224 -11.13 -20.07 -10.93
N GLY A 225 -11.21 -20.85 -9.84
CA GLY A 225 -11.77 -22.21 -9.86
C GLY A 225 -13.28 -22.30 -10.06
N ARG A 226 -14.01 -21.19 -10.17
CA ARG A 226 -15.47 -21.17 -10.46
C ARG A 226 -15.76 -20.39 -11.75
N PRO A 227 -16.59 -20.90 -12.67
CA PRO A 227 -16.96 -20.17 -13.89
C PRO A 227 -17.63 -18.80 -13.63
N TRP A 228 -18.26 -18.61 -12.48
CA TRP A 228 -18.88 -17.34 -12.08
C TRP A 228 -18.00 -16.50 -11.15
N TYR A 229 -16.71 -16.82 -11.05
CA TYR A 229 -15.69 -16.02 -10.35
C TYR A 229 -14.40 -16.01 -11.19
N ASP A 230 -14.39 -15.20 -12.25
CA ASP A 230 -13.29 -15.16 -13.22
C ASP A 230 -13.31 -13.88 -14.07
N THR A 231 -12.36 -13.76 -14.99
CA THR A 231 -12.30 -12.75 -16.05
C THR A 231 -12.51 -13.41 -17.41
N TYR A 232 -13.27 -12.75 -18.27
CA TYR A 232 -13.63 -13.23 -19.60
C TYR A 232 -13.33 -12.18 -20.67
N GLN A 233 -12.73 -12.62 -21.77
CA GLN A 233 -12.40 -11.75 -22.89
C GLN A 233 -13.65 -11.45 -23.73
N THR A 234 -13.74 -10.23 -24.21
CA THR A 234 -14.85 -9.69 -25.02
C THR A 234 -14.45 -9.58 -26.49
N ALA A 235 -15.40 -9.26 -27.37
CA ALA A 235 -15.19 -9.27 -28.83
C ALA A 235 -14.07 -8.33 -29.33
N ASP A 236 -13.79 -7.27 -28.58
CA ASP A 236 -12.76 -6.26 -28.86
C ASP A 236 -11.39 -6.57 -28.20
N GLY A 237 -11.27 -7.77 -27.61
CA GLY A 237 -10.05 -8.23 -26.93
C GLY A 237 -9.87 -7.68 -25.51
N GLN A 238 -10.79 -6.87 -24.99
CA GLN A 238 -10.80 -6.39 -23.61
C GLN A 238 -11.47 -7.40 -22.66
N TRP A 239 -11.56 -7.09 -21.37
CA TRP A 239 -11.99 -8.06 -20.34
C TRP A 239 -13.14 -7.56 -19.46
N MET A 240 -14.02 -8.49 -19.07
CA MET A 240 -15.01 -8.33 -18.00
C MET A 240 -14.62 -9.19 -16.80
N ALA A 241 -14.80 -8.68 -15.59
CA ALA A 241 -14.67 -9.45 -14.34
C ALA A 241 -16.05 -9.88 -13.86
N VAL A 242 -16.18 -11.13 -13.43
CA VAL A 242 -17.40 -11.74 -12.90
C VAL A 242 -17.11 -12.21 -11.47
N GLY A 243 -17.98 -11.85 -10.54
CA GLY A 243 -17.91 -12.23 -9.14
C GLY A 243 -19.26 -12.66 -8.56
N ALA A 244 -20.09 -13.34 -9.34
CA ALA A 244 -21.49 -13.67 -9.00
C ALA A 244 -21.58 -14.90 -8.06
N ILE A 245 -20.98 -14.79 -6.87
CA ILE A 245 -20.84 -15.92 -5.93
C ILE A 245 -22.19 -16.36 -5.39
N GLU A 246 -23.07 -15.44 -4.99
CA GLU A 246 -24.34 -15.77 -4.38
C GLU A 246 -25.37 -16.24 -5.41
N PRO A 247 -26.24 -17.23 -5.09
CA PRO A 247 -27.18 -17.80 -6.06
C PRO A 247 -28.09 -16.77 -6.75
N LYS A 248 -28.56 -15.76 -6.02
CA LYS A 248 -29.42 -14.71 -6.57
C LYS A 248 -28.70 -13.82 -7.59
N PHE A 249 -27.45 -13.44 -7.31
CA PHE A 249 -26.64 -12.60 -8.19
C PHE A 249 -26.22 -13.37 -9.44
N TYR A 250 -25.96 -14.67 -9.29
CA TYR A 250 -25.73 -15.54 -10.44
C TYR A 250 -26.96 -15.73 -11.32
N ALA A 251 -28.16 -15.86 -10.75
CA ALA A 251 -29.37 -15.98 -11.55
C ALA A 251 -29.58 -14.72 -12.42
N GLU A 252 -29.35 -13.54 -11.85
CA GLU A 252 -29.38 -12.27 -12.59
C GLU A 252 -28.27 -12.19 -13.65
N PHE A 253 -27.04 -12.55 -13.29
CA PHE A 253 -25.91 -12.66 -14.21
C PHE A 253 -26.21 -13.57 -15.41
N ALA A 254 -26.66 -14.80 -15.15
CA ALA A 254 -26.97 -15.77 -16.20
C ALA A 254 -28.09 -15.28 -17.11
N SER A 255 -29.11 -14.63 -16.54
CA SER A 255 -30.22 -14.04 -17.29
C SER A 255 -29.75 -12.89 -18.20
N LEU A 256 -29.00 -11.93 -17.67
CA LEU A 256 -28.49 -10.78 -18.42
C LEU A 256 -27.45 -11.16 -19.48
N LEU A 257 -26.63 -12.17 -19.19
CA LEU A 257 -25.69 -12.74 -20.15
C LEU A 257 -26.40 -13.53 -21.26
N GLY A 258 -27.65 -13.96 -21.03
CA GLY A 258 -28.45 -14.73 -21.98
C GLY A 258 -28.06 -16.21 -22.03
N LEU A 259 -27.59 -16.78 -20.92
CA LEU A 259 -27.30 -18.21 -20.85
C LEU A 259 -28.59 -19.03 -20.92
N PRO A 260 -28.64 -20.12 -21.69
CA PRO A 260 -29.75 -21.07 -21.63
C PRO A 260 -29.91 -21.66 -20.22
N ASP A 261 -31.15 -21.90 -19.78
CA ASP A 261 -31.44 -22.40 -18.43
C ASP A 261 -30.71 -23.71 -18.12
N GLU A 262 -30.62 -24.61 -19.10
CA GLU A 262 -29.91 -25.89 -18.96
C GLU A 262 -28.39 -25.72 -18.79
N ILE A 263 -27.82 -24.62 -19.27
CA ILE A 263 -26.41 -24.27 -19.06
C ILE A 263 -26.25 -23.59 -17.71
N ALA A 264 -27.11 -22.62 -17.39
CA ALA A 264 -27.07 -21.90 -16.12
C ALA A 264 -27.22 -22.84 -14.91
N ALA A 265 -28.02 -23.91 -15.04
CA ALA A 265 -28.21 -24.93 -14.03
C ALA A 265 -26.95 -25.76 -13.69
N LEU A 266 -25.92 -25.75 -14.55
CA LEU A 266 -24.65 -26.47 -14.30
C LEU A 266 -23.80 -25.85 -13.18
N ARG A 267 -24.24 -24.73 -12.59
CA ARG A 267 -23.54 -24.08 -11.48
C ARG A 267 -23.21 -25.04 -10.35
N ASP A 268 -24.17 -25.84 -9.92
CA ASP A 268 -23.99 -26.75 -8.77
C ASP A 268 -23.45 -28.14 -9.19
N ASP A 269 -23.03 -28.29 -10.46
CA ASP A 269 -22.45 -29.50 -11.04
C ASP A 269 -20.98 -29.26 -11.47
N PRO A 270 -19.99 -29.66 -10.64
CA PRO A 270 -18.58 -29.51 -10.98
C PRO A 270 -18.15 -30.15 -12.29
N ASP A 271 -18.76 -31.27 -12.71
CA ASP A 271 -18.43 -31.93 -13.97
C ASP A 271 -18.94 -31.12 -15.17
N GLY A 272 -19.98 -30.29 -14.97
CA GLY A 272 -20.54 -29.36 -15.94
C GLY A 272 -19.79 -28.03 -16.07
N TRP A 273 -18.91 -27.68 -15.13
CA TRP A 273 -18.21 -26.38 -15.11
C TRP A 273 -17.40 -26.06 -16.36
N PRO A 274 -16.69 -27.00 -17.03
CA PRO A 274 -16.01 -26.71 -18.29
C PRO A 274 -16.98 -26.22 -19.37
N LYS A 275 -18.17 -26.82 -19.45
CA LYS A 275 -19.23 -26.43 -20.41
C LYS A 275 -19.82 -25.07 -20.05
N LEU A 276 -20.13 -24.84 -18.78
CA LEU A 276 -20.61 -23.53 -18.30
C LEU A 276 -19.60 -22.42 -18.58
N ARG A 277 -18.31 -22.66 -18.29
CA ARG A 277 -17.23 -21.71 -18.54
C ARG A 277 -17.11 -21.35 -20.03
N SER A 278 -17.19 -22.34 -20.92
CA SER A 278 -17.19 -22.11 -22.37
C SER A 278 -18.36 -21.23 -22.78
N ALA A 279 -19.57 -21.55 -22.32
CA ALA A 279 -20.76 -20.77 -22.67
C ALA A 279 -20.70 -19.32 -22.16
N ILE A 280 -20.16 -19.09 -20.95
CA ILE A 280 -19.92 -17.74 -20.43
C ILE A 280 -18.91 -16.99 -21.31
N ALA A 281 -17.79 -17.64 -21.67
CA ALA A 281 -16.78 -17.05 -22.52
C ALA A 281 -17.31 -16.71 -23.91
N ASP A 282 -18.06 -17.62 -24.53
CA ASP A 282 -18.67 -17.44 -25.85
C ASP A 282 -19.68 -16.28 -25.83
N ALA A 283 -20.47 -16.16 -24.76
CA ALA A 283 -21.38 -15.03 -24.59
C ALA A 283 -20.60 -13.72 -24.49
N PHE A 284 -19.60 -13.61 -23.62
CA PHE A 284 -18.80 -12.39 -23.51
C PHE A 284 -18.08 -12.02 -24.82
N ALA A 285 -17.58 -13.00 -25.57
CA ALA A 285 -16.93 -12.81 -26.86
C ALA A 285 -17.85 -12.31 -27.98
N SER A 286 -19.17 -12.25 -27.76
CA SER A 286 -20.15 -11.81 -28.77
C SER A 286 -20.35 -10.29 -28.86
N ARG A 287 -19.92 -9.53 -27.84
CA ARG A 287 -20.06 -8.06 -27.78
C ARG A 287 -18.80 -7.42 -27.21
N SER A 288 -18.64 -6.12 -27.42
CA SER A 288 -17.55 -5.31 -26.86
C SER A 288 -17.65 -5.18 -25.33
N ARG A 289 -16.55 -4.79 -24.67
CA ARG A 289 -16.55 -4.52 -23.23
C ARG A 289 -17.53 -3.39 -22.86
N GLU A 290 -17.67 -2.37 -23.70
CA GLU A 290 -18.55 -1.23 -23.44
C GLU A 290 -20.05 -1.61 -23.53
N GLU A 291 -20.42 -2.43 -24.52
CA GLU A 291 -21.77 -2.97 -24.61
C GLU A 291 -22.12 -3.83 -23.39
N TRP A 292 -21.20 -4.69 -22.94
CA TRP A 292 -21.40 -5.47 -21.71
C TRP A 292 -21.44 -4.61 -20.46
N ALA A 293 -20.57 -3.61 -20.34
CA ALA A 293 -20.60 -2.67 -19.23
C ALA A 293 -21.98 -1.98 -19.13
N THR A 294 -22.57 -1.60 -20.27
CA THR A 294 -23.92 -1.02 -20.32
C THR A 294 -25.00 -2.01 -19.88
N VAL A 295 -24.89 -3.29 -20.25
CA VAL A 295 -25.87 -4.33 -19.85
C VAL A 295 -25.86 -4.57 -18.35
N PHE A 296 -24.68 -4.55 -17.72
CA PHE A 296 -24.53 -4.87 -16.30
C PHE A 296 -24.52 -3.65 -15.38
N ASP A 297 -24.50 -2.42 -15.91
CA ASP A 297 -24.43 -1.20 -15.12
C ASP A 297 -25.63 -1.09 -14.15
N GLY A 298 -25.32 -0.84 -12.87
CA GLY A 298 -26.32 -0.71 -11.81
C GLY A 298 -27.08 -2.00 -11.44
N THR A 299 -26.69 -3.16 -11.97
CA THR A 299 -27.33 -4.46 -11.69
C THR A 299 -26.71 -5.18 -10.50
N ASP A 300 -27.40 -6.20 -9.98
CA ASP A 300 -26.91 -7.04 -8.88
C ASP A 300 -26.12 -8.27 -9.39
N ALA A 301 -25.80 -8.32 -10.70
CA ALA A 301 -25.11 -9.44 -11.35
C ALA A 301 -23.62 -9.60 -10.96
N CYS A 302 -23.04 -8.63 -10.25
CA CYS A 302 -21.62 -8.63 -9.86
C CYS A 302 -20.65 -8.77 -11.04
N VAL A 303 -20.92 -8.05 -12.15
CA VAL A 303 -20.06 -7.98 -13.33
C VAL A 303 -19.57 -6.55 -13.54
N ALA A 304 -18.28 -6.38 -13.82
CA ALA A 304 -17.68 -5.07 -14.06
C ALA A 304 -16.63 -5.12 -15.19
N PRO A 305 -16.44 -4.04 -15.97
CA PRO A 305 -15.35 -3.97 -16.93
C PRO A 305 -13.99 -3.93 -16.22
N VAL A 306 -13.02 -4.69 -16.73
CA VAL A 306 -11.62 -4.58 -16.28
C VAL A 306 -11.02 -3.34 -16.95
N LEU A 307 -10.78 -2.30 -16.15
CA LEU A 307 -10.23 -1.03 -16.60
C LEU A 307 -8.71 -0.97 -16.43
N SER A 308 -8.03 -0.28 -17.33
CA SER A 308 -6.65 0.15 -17.11
C SER A 308 -6.57 1.28 -16.06
N LEU A 309 -5.36 1.57 -15.55
CA LEU A 309 -5.15 2.64 -14.59
C LEU A 309 -5.60 4.02 -15.11
N THR A 310 -5.44 4.28 -16.41
CA THR A 310 -5.85 5.54 -17.03
C THR A 310 -7.35 5.61 -17.31
N GLU A 311 -7.98 4.47 -17.63
CA GLU A 311 -9.44 4.39 -17.79
C GLU A 311 -10.17 4.57 -16.44
N ALA A 312 -9.66 3.94 -15.38
CA ALA A 312 -10.27 3.99 -14.04
C ALA A 312 -10.43 5.43 -13.52
N ALA A 313 -9.46 6.30 -13.81
CA ALA A 313 -9.52 7.72 -13.42
C ALA A 313 -10.74 8.48 -14.00
N HIS A 314 -11.29 8.00 -15.11
CA HIS A 314 -12.41 8.62 -15.82
C HIS A 314 -13.73 7.87 -15.63
N HIS A 315 -13.76 6.77 -14.87
CA HIS A 315 -14.98 5.99 -14.66
C HIS A 315 -16.01 6.82 -13.86
N PRO A 316 -17.29 6.92 -14.29
CA PRO A 316 -18.29 7.81 -13.67
C PRO A 316 -18.45 7.61 -12.16
N HIS A 317 -18.46 6.36 -11.68
CA HIS A 317 -18.56 6.07 -10.24
C HIS A 317 -17.32 6.56 -9.45
N LEU A 318 -16.13 6.45 -10.04
CA LEU A 318 -14.88 6.86 -9.38
C LEU A 318 -14.71 8.38 -9.44
N ALA A 319 -15.14 9.01 -10.53
CA ALA A 319 -15.20 10.46 -10.67
C ALA A 319 -16.21 11.09 -9.69
N ALA A 320 -17.43 10.55 -9.58
CA ALA A 320 -18.44 11.02 -8.62
C ALA A 320 -18.00 10.87 -7.15
N ARG A 321 -16.99 10.03 -6.92
CA ARG A 321 -16.38 9.82 -5.61
C ARG A 321 -15.10 10.62 -5.40
N ASP A 322 -14.56 11.33 -6.39
CA ASP A 322 -13.21 11.92 -6.32
C ASP A 322 -12.15 10.88 -5.92
N THR A 323 -12.24 9.66 -6.45
CA THR A 323 -11.27 8.59 -6.14
C THR A 323 -9.90 8.88 -6.73
N PHE A 324 -9.85 9.60 -7.85
CA PHE A 324 -8.63 10.13 -8.46
C PHE A 324 -8.73 11.65 -8.53
N ILE A 325 -7.60 12.32 -8.30
CA ILE A 325 -7.49 13.78 -8.27
C ILE A 325 -6.23 14.21 -9.01
N ASP A 326 -6.20 15.46 -9.49
CA ASP A 326 -4.99 16.09 -10.02
C ASP A 326 -4.25 16.81 -8.89
N VAL A 327 -2.98 16.47 -8.69
CA VAL A 327 -2.09 17.21 -7.80
C VAL A 327 -0.85 17.60 -8.57
N GLY A 328 -0.71 18.89 -8.89
CA GLY A 328 0.45 19.40 -9.62
C GLY A 328 0.56 18.88 -11.06
N GLY A 329 -0.56 18.61 -11.73
CA GLY A 329 -0.60 18.09 -13.09
C GLY A 329 -0.46 16.56 -13.20
N VAL A 330 -0.47 15.86 -12.06
CA VAL A 330 -0.40 14.39 -12.00
C VAL A 330 -1.72 13.83 -11.46
N VAL A 331 -2.45 13.12 -12.31
CA VAL A 331 -3.65 12.35 -11.93
C VAL A 331 -3.24 11.15 -11.09
N GLN A 332 -3.75 11.07 -9.87
CA GLN A 332 -3.35 10.07 -8.88
C GLN A 332 -4.49 9.74 -7.91
N PRO A 333 -4.43 8.63 -7.16
CA PRO A 333 -5.46 8.30 -6.17
C PRO A 333 -5.57 9.37 -5.08
N ALA A 334 -6.79 9.76 -4.71
CA ALA A 334 -7.04 10.62 -3.55
C ALA A 334 -6.68 9.91 -2.23
N PRO A 335 -6.44 10.65 -1.14
CA PRO A 335 -6.29 10.09 0.19
C PRO A 335 -7.39 9.09 0.58
N ALA A 336 -6.98 7.99 1.23
CA ALA A 336 -7.89 6.97 1.78
C ALA A 336 -7.43 6.57 3.20
N PRO A 337 -8.37 6.27 4.13
CA PRO A 337 -9.83 6.28 3.98
C PRO A 337 -10.44 7.70 4.04
N ARG A 338 -11.76 7.80 3.91
CA ARG A 338 -12.51 9.06 4.05
C ARG A 338 -13.03 9.21 5.47
N PHE A 339 -12.88 10.40 6.03
CA PHE A 339 -13.33 10.71 7.38
C PHE A 339 -14.53 11.66 7.35
N SER A 340 -15.60 11.33 8.08
CA SER A 340 -16.85 12.10 8.09
C SER A 340 -16.75 13.43 8.86
N ARG A 341 -15.83 13.54 9.83
CA ARG A 341 -15.66 14.73 10.69
C ARG A 341 -14.32 15.45 10.45
N THR A 342 -13.24 14.69 10.32
CA THR A 342 -11.87 15.22 10.16
C THR A 342 -11.43 15.03 8.72
N ALA A 343 -12.14 15.67 7.79
CA ALA A 343 -11.83 15.58 6.37
C ALA A 343 -10.37 15.93 6.10
N VAL A 344 -9.71 15.12 5.29
CA VAL A 344 -8.34 15.32 4.86
C VAL A 344 -8.28 16.43 3.81
N ALA A 345 -7.25 17.26 3.87
CA ALA A 345 -7.06 18.34 2.90
C ALA A 345 -6.69 17.77 1.51
N HIS A 346 -6.92 18.55 0.46
CA HIS A 346 -6.39 18.22 -0.87
C HIS A 346 -4.86 18.14 -0.78
N PRO A 347 -4.22 17.06 -1.28
CA PRO A 347 -2.78 16.91 -1.20
C PRO A 347 -2.01 18.04 -1.88
N LYS A 348 -0.82 18.31 -1.36
CA LYS A 348 0.21 19.13 -2.00
C LYS A 348 1.15 18.23 -2.81
N PRO A 349 1.67 18.71 -3.96
CA PRO A 349 2.61 17.93 -4.76
C PRO A 349 3.91 17.66 -3.97
N PRO A 350 4.70 16.65 -4.37
CA PRO A 350 6.03 16.42 -3.81
C PRO A 350 6.89 17.67 -3.83
N ALA A 351 7.58 17.94 -2.71
CA ALA A 351 8.60 18.97 -2.67
C ALA A 351 9.88 18.52 -3.41
N ALA A 352 10.60 19.50 -3.96
CA ALA A 352 11.95 19.25 -4.46
C ALA A 352 12.85 18.77 -3.31
N VAL A 353 13.79 17.87 -3.62
CA VAL A 353 14.69 17.27 -2.62
C VAL A 353 15.48 18.37 -1.91
N GLY A 354 15.37 18.43 -0.58
CA GLY A 354 16.10 19.41 0.24
C GLY A 354 15.57 20.85 0.19
N ALA A 355 14.47 21.11 -0.52
CA ALA A 355 13.92 22.47 -0.67
C ALA A 355 13.51 23.09 0.67
N ASP A 356 13.13 22.26 1.65
CA ASP A 356 12.62 22.72 2.94
C ASP A 356 13.69 22.76 4.04
N ALA A 357 14.97 22.56 3.71
CA ALA A 357 16.03 22.33 4.71
C ALA A 357 16.06 23.38 5.83
N ARG A 358 16.04 24.67 5.49
CA ARG A 358 16.10 25.76 6.49
C ARG A 358 14.86 25.80 7.38
N GLU A 359 13.68 25.74 6.77
CA GLU A 359 12.41 25.81 7.49
C GLU A 359 12.21 24.58 8.38
N VAL A 360 12.53 23.39 7.87
CA VAL A 360 12.46 22.13 8.64
C VAL A 360 13.40 22.17 9.84
N LEU A 361 14.66 22.56 9.65
CA LEU A 361 15.62 22.61 10.76
C LEU A 361 15.14 23.59 11.86
N ALA A 362 14.66 24.78 11.48
CA ALA A 362 14.11 25.74 12.44
C ALA A 362 12.85 25.21 13.16
N ASP A 363 11.86 24.68 12.42
CA ASP A 363 10.61 24.16 12.97
C ASP A 363 10.80 22.93 13.89
N TRP A 364 11.95 22.26 13.78
CA TRP A 364 12.31 21.08 14.54
C TRP A 364 13.42 21.35 15.57
N GLY A 365 13.63 22.62 15.93
CA GLY A 365 14.45 23.01 17.08
C GLY A 365 15.96 22.97 16.84
N ILE A 366 16.41 23.06 15.58
CA ILE A 366 17.83 23.07 15.22
C ILE A 366 18.30 24.52 15.01
N ASP A 367 19.05 25.03 16.00
CA ASP A 367 19.48 26.43 16.02
C ASP A 367 20.59 26.76 15.00
N ASP A 368 21.51 25.84 14.72
CA ASP A 368 22.67 26.06 13.83
C ASP A 368 22.44 25.53 12.40
N ALA A 369 21.29 25.86 11.81
CA ALA A 369 20.94 25.40 10.46
C ALA A 369 21.97 25.86 9.41
N GLU A 370 22.41 27.13 9.46
CA GLU A 370 23.36 27.66 8.49
C GLU A 370 24.77 27.07 8.66
N GLY A 371 25.20 26.76 9.89
CA GLY A 371 26.47 26.07 10.12
C GLY A 371 26.48 24.67 9.50
N LEU A 372 25.41 23.90 9.72
CA LEU A 372 25.25 22.56 9.12
C LEU A 372 25.20 22.59 7.59
N ILE A 373 24.56 23.61 7.00
CA ILE A 373 24.50 23.79 5.54
C ILE A 373 25.88 24.18 4.99
N ARG A 374 26.53 25.17 5.60
CA ARG A 374 27.87 25.64 5.19
C ARG A 374 28.89 24.51 5.21
N ASP A 375 28.82 23.66 6.23
CA ASP A 375 29.76 22.55 6.44
C ASP A 375 29.42 21.30 5.60
N GLY A 376 28.33 21.33 4.82
CA GLY A 376 27.92 20.24 3.95
C GLY A 376 27.31 19.03 4.65
N VAL A 377 26.90 19.18 5.92
CA VAL A 377 26.20 18.12 6.69
C VAL A 377 24.73 18.04 6.25
N VAL A 378 24.14 19.21 6.00
CA VAL A 378 22.79 19.38 5.45
C VAL A 378 22.91 20.00 4.06
N HIS A 379 22.15 19.52 3.09
CA HIS A 379 22.08 20.16 1.77
C HIS A 379 20.74 20.90 1.62
N ALA A 380 20.82 22.21 1.37
CA ALA A 380 19.68 23.00 0.93
C ALA A 380 19.57 22.89 -0.60
N GLY A 381 18.38 22.50 -1.08
CA GLY A 381 18.07 22.35 -2.51
C GLY A 381 18.00 23.66 -3.28
#